data_AF-A0A970ND77-F1
#
_entry.id   AF-A0A970ND77-F1
#
_cell.length_a   1.000
_cell.length_b   1.000
_cell.length_c   1.000
_cell.angle_alpha   90.00
_cell.angle_beta   90.00
_cell.angle_gamma   90.00
#
_symmetry.space_group_name_H-M   'P 1'
#
loop_
_entity.id
_entity.type
_entity.pdbx_description
1 polymer ?
#
loop_
_entity_poly.entity_id
_entity_poly.type
_entity_poly.pdbx_seq_one_letter_code
_entity_poly.pdbx_strand_id
1 'polypeptide(L)' 'MIELSAEAITVMMLGGVFVLVMTGFPIAFVIGSVAFLSGLAVFGPTVTFHILYSRFYDLSLNYP' A
#
# COMPACT_ATOMS: atom_id res chain seq x y z
N MET A 1 17.99 -8.45 19.31
CA MET A 1 17.40 -7.39 18.45
C MET A 1 18.52 -6.78 17.64
N ILE A 2 18.32 -6.54 16.35
CA ILE A 2 19.29 -5.81 15.53
C ILE A 2 19.01 -4.32 15.75
N GLU A 3 20.01 -3.56 16.18
CA GLU A 3 19.92 -2.11 16.31
C GLU A 3 20.43 -1.45 15.04
N LEU A 4 19.56 -0.71 14.36
CA LEU A 4 19.87 0.06 13.15
C LEU A 4 19.95 1.55 13.50
N SER A 5 20.91 2.25 12.90
CA SER A 5 20.98 3.71 13.03
C SER A 5 19.81 4.38 12.28
N ALA A 6 19.49 5.61 12.66
CA ALA A 6 18.41 6.37 12.03
C ALA A 6 18.69 6.61 10.52
N GLU A 7 19.95 6.81 10.16
CA GLU A 7 20.42 6.97 8.79
C GLU A 7 20.22 5.69 7.98
N ALA A 8 20.54 4.53 8.56
CA ALA A 8 20.33 3.24 7.90
C ALA A 8 18.84 2.96 7.64
N ILE A 9 17.97 3.30 8.60
CA ILE A 9 16.50 3.20 8.43
C ILE A 9 16.04 4.12 7.30
N THR A 10 16.52 5.37 7.29
CA THR A 10 16.15 6.35 6.27
C THR A 10 16.53 5.87 4.87
N VAL A 11 17.76 5.40 4.69
CA VAL A 11 18.23 4.85 3.42
C VAL A 11 17.40 3.64 3.01
N MET A 12 17.04 2.76 3.94
CA MET A 12 16.22 1.59 3.65
C MET A 12 14.80 1.97 3.19
N MET A 13 14.15 2.91 3.87
CA MET A 13 12.80 3.34 3.52
C MET A 13 12.78 4.08 2.17
N LEU A 14 13.65 5.07 1.99
CA LEU A 14 13.69 5.90 0.78
C LEU A 14 14.24 5.12 -0.41
N GLY A 15 15.33 4.37 -0.22
CA GLY A 15 15.94 3.51 -1.24
C GLY A 15 15.03 2.36 -1.64
N GLY A 16 14.35 1.72 -0.69
CA GLY A 16 13.40 0.64 -0.98
C GLY A 16 12.23 1.12 -1.84
N VAL A 17 11.60 2.24 -1.48
CA VAL A 17 10.53 2.85 -2.28
C VAL A 17 11.03 3.22 -3.67
N PHE A 18 12.18 3.89 -3.76
CA PHE A 18 12.72 4.34 -5.04
C PHE A 18 13.05 3.17 -5.99
N VAL A 19 13.72 2.13 -5.49
CA VAL A 19 14.04 0.93 -6.27
C VAL A 19 12.76 0.23 -6.74
N LEU A 20 11.76 0.09 -5.87
CA LEU A 20 10.49 -0.54 -6.22
C LEU A 20 9.74 0.26 -7.29
N VAL A 21 9.75 1.60 -7.23
CA VAL A 21 9.19 2.45 -8.28
C VAL A 21 9.90 2.22 -9.62
N MET A 22 11.23 2.10 -9.64
CA MET A 22 12.00 1.87 -10.86
C MET A 22 11.74 0.52 -11.54
N THR A 23 11.20 -0.47 -10.82
CA THR A 23 10.84 -1.76 -11.43
C THR A 23 9.66 -1.68 -12.39
N GLY A 24 8.90 -0.57 -12.39
CA GLY A 24 7.68 -0.43 -13.18
C GLY A 24 6.58 -1.41 -12.78
N PHE A 25 6.74 -2.11 -11.65
CA PHE A 25 5.73 -3.02 -11.13
C PHE A 25 4.43 -2.24 -10.85
N PRO A 26 3.24 -2.78 -11.17
CA PRO A 26 2.01 -2.05 -10.96
C PRO A 26 1.74 -1.90 -9.45
N ILE A 27 2.13 -0.74 -8.91
CA ILE A 27 2.00 -0.38 -7.50
C ILE A 27 0.55 -0.53 -7.00
N ALA A 28 -0.43 -0.40 -7.91
CA ALA A 28 -1.84 -0.64 -7.62
C ALA A 28 -2.10 -2.04 -7.02
N PHE A 29 -1.39 -3.09 -7.47
CA PHE A 29 -1.55 -4.44 -6.89
C PHE A 29 -1.00 -4.51 -5.47
N VAL A 30 0.14 -3.86 -5.20
CA VAL A 30 0.74 -3.84 -3.85
C VAL A 30 -0.14 -3.05 -2.89
N ILE A 31 -0.58 -1.84 -3.28
CA ILE A 31 -1.44 -1.01 -2.44
C ILE A 31 -2.80 -1.70 -2.21
N GLY A 32 -3.41 -2.26 -3.26
CA GLY A 32 -4.69 -2.96 -3.17
C GLY A 32 -4.63 -4.18 -2.26
N SER A 33 -3.59 -5.01 -2.37
CA SER A 33 -3.41 -6.20 -1.52
C SER A 33 -3.11 -5.84 -0.07
N VAL A 34 -2.27 -4.84 0.19
CA VAL A 34 -2.03 -4.33 1.55
C VAL A 34 -3.30 -3.77 2.15
N ALA A 35 -4.06 -2.94 1.42
CA ALA A 35 -5.32 -2.37 1.88
C ALA A 35 -6.37 -3.45 2.18
N PHE A 36 -6.44 -4.49 1.34
CA PHE A 36 -7.36 -5.61 1.54
C PHE A 36 -7.00 -6.43 2.78
N LEU A 37 -5.74 -6.89 2.91
CA LEU A 37 -5.31 -7.73 4.02
C LEU A 37 -5.35 -6.99 5.35
N SER A 38 -4.83 -5.75 5.39
CA SER A 38 -4.86 -4.93 6.61
C SER A 38 -6.28 -4.54 6.99
N GLY A 39 -7.12 -4.18 6.01
CA GLY A 39 -8.54 -3.91 6.24
C GLY A 39 -9.25 -5.09 6.86
N LEU A 40 -9.09 -6.30 6.29
CA LEU A 40 -9.69 -7.51 6.85
C LEU A 40 -9.24 -7.78 8.29
N ALA A 41 -7.93 -7.62 8.56
CA ALA A 41 -7.37 -7.87 9.88
C ALA A 41 -7.87 -6.88 10.95
N VAL A 42 -8.08 -5.61 10.58
CA VAL A 42 -8.41 -4.54 11.53
C VAL A 42 -9.92 -4.30 11.65
N PHE A 43 -10.64 -4.33 10.53
CA PHE A 43 -12.05 -3.91 10.45
C PHE A 43 -13.02 -5.05 10.11
N GLY A 44 -12.51 -6.23 9.75
CA GLY A 44 -13.32 -7.35 9.28
C GLY A 44 -13.91 -7.13 7.87
N PRO A 45 -14.60 -8.14 7.32
CA PRO A 45 -14.99 -8.16 5.91
C PRO A 45 -15.99 -7.07 5.53
N THR A 46 -17.05 -6.86 6.32
CA THR A 46 -18.13 -5.92 5.97
C THR A 46 -17.62 -4.49 5.75
N VAL A 47 -16.83 -3.97 6.69
CA VAL A 47 -16.30 -2.61 6.61
C VAL A 47 -15.24 -2.51 5.50
N THR A 48 -14.36 -3.50 5.40
CA THR A 48 -13.30 -3.53 4.38
C THR A 48 -13.85 -3.49 2.97
N PHE A 49 -14.86 -4.33 2.67
CA PHE A 49 -15.47 -4.36 1.35
C PHE A 49 -16.18 -3.05 1.03
N HIS A 50 -16.85 -2.44 2.01
CA HIS A 50 -17.51 -1.16 1.79
C HIS A 50 -16.51 -0.04 1.46
N ILE A 51 -15.38 0.02 2.17
CA ILE A 51 -14.32 0.99 1.91
C ILE A 51 -13.72 0.76 0.52
N LEU A 52 -13.31 -0.47 0.21
CA LEU A 52 -12.68 -0.78 -1.06
C LEU A 52 -13.61 -0.53 -2.24
N TYR A 53 -14.88 -0.91 -2.12
CA TYR A 53 -15.89 -0.65 -3.16
C TYR A 53 -16.01 0.85 -3.45
N SER A 54 -16.18 1.69 -2.43
CA SER A 54 -16.30 3.14 -2.61
C SER A 54 -15.04 3.72 -3.28
N ARG A 55 -13.84 3.29 -2.88
CA ARG A 55 -12.58 3.80 -3.46
C ARG A 55 -12.37 3.36 -4.89
N PHE A 56 -12.69 2.11 -5.24
CA PHE A 56 -12.62 1.64 -6.62
C PHE A 56 -13.66 2.33 -7.50
N TYR A 57 -14.87 2.52 -6.99
CA TYR A 57 -15.92 3.25 -7.70
C TYR A 57 -15.49 4.69 -7.99
N ASP A 58 -14.99 5.42 -6.99
CA ASP A 58 -14.47 6.78 -7.16
C ASP A 58 -13.32 6.82 -8.18
N LEU A 59 -12.40 5.85 -8.16
CA LEU A 59 -11.30 5.77 -9.13
C LEU A 59 -11.80 5.53 -10.56
N SER A 60 -12.85 4.73 -10.74
CA SER A 60 -13.43 4.46 -12.05
C SER A 60 -14.09 5.70 -12.67
N LEU A 61 -14.55 6.63 -11.83
CA LEU A 61 -15.19 7.88 -12.26
C LEU A 61 -14.20 9.05 -12.44
N ASN A 62 -13.01 8.98 -11.83
CA ASN A 62 -12.03 10.08 -11.81
C ASN A 62 -10.74 9.74 -12.57
N TYR A 63 -10.77 8.75 -13.46
CA TYR A 63 -9.66 8.54 -14.39
C TYR A 63 -9.60 9.72 -15.38
N PRO A 64 -8.43 10.34 -15.62
CA PRO A 64 -8.26 11.27 -16.74
C PRO A 64 -8.45 10.58 -18.10
#